data_AF-A0A960ED46-F1
#
_entry.id   AF-A0A960ED46-F1
#
_cell.length_a   1.000
_cell.length_b   1.000
_cell.length_c   1.000
_cell.angle_alpha   90.00
_cell.angle_beta   90.00
_cell.angle_gamma   90.00
#
_symmetry.space_group_name_H-M   'P 1'
#
loop_
_entity.id
_entity.type
_entity.pdbx_description
1 polymer ?
#
loop_
_entity_poly.entity_id
_entity_poly.type
_entity_poly.pdbx_seq_one_letter_code
_entity_poly.pdbx_strand_id
1 'polypeptide(L)'
;ATILRAVREGREIFADLQKVIRYLLASNTGEVLVMLFGVLGAGLIGLDAVDGELAVPLLATQILWINLLTDSALAMALGVDPAVDEVMSRPPRGVDDRVIDPPMMVTIALIGLVSAFVALLAFDLEMPGGVIEGNGDIVTARTMVFTTLVISQVGNAFNSRSDLVSAFVRPFENRLLWVAVAVTVALQVAVVHLPFLNDAFDTVPLDAGRWAICCGLALVVLAAGEARKVVARASSRRSAATPNPG
;
A
#
# COMPACT_ATOMS: atom_id res chain seq x y z
N ALA A 1 -23.56 -15.68 -29.03
CA ALA A 1 -22.15 -15.42 -28.67
C ALA A 1 -21.95 -14.07 -27.96
N THR A 2 -22.62 -13.00 -28.39
CA THR A 2 -22.38 -11.62 -27.90
C THR A 2 -22.79 -11.35 -26.46
N ILE A 3 -23.93 -11.90 -26.00
CA ILE A 3 -24.42 -11.72 -24.62
C ILE A 3 -23.47 -12.36 -23.60
N LEU A 4 -23.00 -13.59 -23.85
CA LEU A 4 -22.05 -14.27 -22.97
C LEU A 4 -20.71 -13.52 -22.87
N ARG A 5 -20.25 -12.94 -23.98
CA ARG A 5 -19.06 -12.08 -23.98
C ARG A 5 -19.30 -10.83 -23.14
N ALA A 6 -20.41 -10.13 -23.35
CA ALA A 6 -20.75 -8.93 -22.57
C ALA A 6 -20.84 -9.22 -21.07
N VAL A 7 -21.41 -10.36 -20.67
CA VAL A 7 -21.47 -10.79 -19.27
C VAL A 7 -20.06 -11.05 -18.71
N ARG A 8 -19.19 -11.72 -19.47
CA ARG A 8 -17.80 -11.96 -19.05
C ARG A 8 -17.06 -10.64 -18.81
N GLU A 9 -17.09 -9.74 -19.79
CA GLU A 9 -16.45 -8.42 -19.72
C GLU A 9 -16.95 -7.62 -18.51
N GLY A 10 -18.27 -7.60 -18.27
CA GLY A 10 -18.84 -6.89 -17.11
C GLY A 10 -18.35 -7.45 -15.76
N ARG A 11 -18.17 -8.77 -15.66
CA ARG A 11 -17.64 -9.39 -14.44
C ARG A 11 -16.14 -9.15 -14.26
N GLU A 12 -15.39 -9.09 -15.35
CA GLU A 12 -13.96 -8.74 -15.32
C GLU A 12 -13.76 -7.29 -14.87
N ILE A 13 -14.48 -6.33 -15.48
CA ILE A 13 -14.46 -4.92 -15.06
C ILE A 13 -14.79 -4.77 -13.57
N PHE A 14 -15.81 -5.48 -13.08
CA PHE A 14 -16.16 -5.44 -11.66
C PHE A 14 -15.04 -5.99 -10.76
N ALA A 15 -14.41 -7.10 -11.16
CA ALA A 15 -13.30 -7.67 -10.42
C ALA A 15 -12.11 -6.69 -10.38
N ASP A 16 -11.84 -5.98 -11.47
CA ASP A 16 -10.78 -4.98 -11.55
C ASP A 16 -11.08 -3.74 -10.70
N LEU A 17 -12.34 -3.28 -10.69
CA LEU A 17 -12.79 -2.23 -9.77
C LEU A 17 -12.56 -2.63 -8.30
N GLN A 18 -12.82 -3.89 -7.93
CA GLN A 18 -12.53 -4.35 -6.56
C GLN A 18 -11.03 -4.34 -6.24
N LYS A 19 -10.14 -4.63 -7.21
CA LYS A 19 -8.68 -4.51 -7.04
C LYS A 19 -8.28 -3.05 -6.79
N VAL A 20 -8.80 -2.14 -7.61
CA VAL A 20 -8.53 -0.70 -7.52
C VAL A 20 -9.03 -0.14 -6.18
N ILE A 21 -10.26 -0.46 -5.79
CA ILE A 21 -10.82 0.01 -4.51
C ILE A 21 -10.02 -0.55 -3.33
N ARG A 22 -9.62 -1.83 -3.37
CA ARG A 22 -8.79 -2.45 -2.32
C ARG A 22 -7.45 -1.74 -2.19
N TYR A 23 -6.80 -1.46 -3.31
CA TYR A 23 -5.53 -0.75 -3.36
C TYR A 23 -5.65 0.67 -2.78
N LEU A 24 -6.54 1.49 -3.34
CA LEU A 24 -6.69 2.90 -2.96
C LEU A 24 -7.14 3.06 -1.51
N LEU A 25 -8.13 2.27 -1.05
CA LEU A 25 -8.59 2.38 0.33
C LEU A 25 -7.53 1.92 1.32
N ALA A 26 -6.75 0.89 1.01
CA ALA A 26 -5.65 0.44 1.87
C ALA A 26 -4.53 1.49 1.95
N SER A 27 -4.16 2.09 0.81
CA SER A 27 -3.17 3.19 0.74
C SER A 27 -3.61 4.39 1.58
N ASN A 28 -4.82 4.90 1.31
CA ASN A 28 -5.37 6.06 2.01
C ASN A 28 -5.56 5.80 3.51
N THR A 29 -5.96 4.58 3.90
CA THR A 29 -6.05 4.20 5.31
C THR A 29 -4.67 4.27 5.96
N GLY A 30 -3.62 3.81 5.27
CA GLY A 30 -2.24 3.92 5.73
C GLY A 30 -1.83 5.38 5.97
N GLU A 31 -2.05 6.26 4.99
CA GLU A 31 -1.71 7.68 5.11
C GLU A 31 -2.44 8.37 6.26
N VAL A 32 -3.75 8.14 6.38
CA VAL A 32 -4.56 8.69 7.47
C VAL A 32 -4.05 8.20 8.83
N LEU A 33 -3.72 6.91 8.94
CA LEU A 33 -3.20 6.34 10.18
C LEU A 33 -1.77 6.82 10.49
N VAL A 34 -0.90 7.03 9.49
CA VAL A 34 0.42 7.66 9.69
C VAL A 34 0.25 9.04 10.29
N MET A 35 -0.62 9.86 9.70
CA MET A 35 -0.86 11.22 10.18
C MET A 35 -1.49 11.21 11.58
N LEU A 36 -2.49 10.37 11.81
CA LEU A 36 -3.16 10.25 13.10
C LEU A 36 -2.20 9.80 14.21
N PHE A 37 -1.49 8.68 14.00
CA PHE A 37 -0.59 8.13 15.02
C PHE A 37 0.72 8.89 15.13
N GLY A 38 1.20 9.53 14.07
CA GLY A 38 2.36 10.41 14.15
C GLY A 38 2.06 11.65 14.99
N VAL A 39 0.91 12.29 14.79
CA VAL A 39 0.51 13.44 15.61
C VAL A 39 0.16 13.03 17.05
N LEU A 40 -0.56 11.94 17.25
CA LEU A 40 -0.92 11.46 18.61
C LEU A 40 0.26 10.89 19.37
N GLY A 41 1.16 10.19 18.68
CA GLY A 41 2.37 9.57 19.23
C GLY A 41 3.55 10.54 19.28
N ALA A 42 3.32 11.83 19.06
CA ALA A 42 4.39 12.80 18.88
C ALA A 42 5.42 12.76 20.02
N GLY A 43 4.97 12.89 21.26
CA GLY A 43 5.86 12.83 22.42
C GLY A 43 6.53 11.46 22.69
N LEU A 44 6.12 10.39 22.02
CA LEU A 44 6.74 9.05 22.16
C LEU A 44 7.78 8.76 21.07
N ILE A 45 7.68 9.41 19.91
CA ILE A 45 8.48 9.16 18.71
C ILE A 45 9.54 10.27 18.53
N GLY A 46 9.87 10.98 19.62
CA GLY A 46 10.82 12.10 19.57
C GLY A 46 10.31 13.31 18.78
N LEU A 47 9.02 13.37 18.47
CA LEU A 47 8.37 14.59 17.97
C LEU A 47 8.05 15.53 19.16
N ASP A 48 9.02 15.70 20.06
CA ASP A 48 9.00 16.90 20.89
C ASP A 48 9.12 18.08 19.94
N ALA A 49 8.37 19.14 20.21
CA ALA A 49 8.27 20.30 19.35
C ALA A 49 9.67 20.90 19.13
N VAL A 50 10.35 20.49 18.05
CA VAL A 50 11.55 21.14 17.57
C VAL A 50 11.10 22.55 17.23
N ASP A 51 11.48 23.51 18.07
CA ASP A 51 11.13 24.93 17.96
C ASP A 51 9.63 25.28 18.04
N GLY A 52 8.80 24.47 18.73
CA GLY A 52 7.39 24.82 18.99
C GLY A 52 6.42 24.52 17.83
N GLU A 53 6.89 23.95 16.72
CA GLU A 53 6.04 23.45 15.63
C GLU A 53 5.74 21.96 15.78
N LEU A 54 4.48 21.57 15.54
CA LEU A 54 4.09 20.17 15.45
C LEU A 54 4.80 19.53 14.25
N ALA A 55 5.81 18.73 14.54
CA ALA A 55 6.48 17.93 13.54
C ALA A 55 5.49 16.89 12.96
N VAL A 56 5.03 17.13 11.73
CA VAL A 56 4.18 16.18 11.00
C VAL A 56 5.03 15.14 10.25
N PRO A 57 4.62 13.85 10.21
CA PRO A 57 5.39 12.80 9.52
C PRO A 57 5.46 12.96 8.00
N LEU A 58 4.45 13.60 7.40
CA LEU A 58 4.36 13.89 5.98
C LEU A 58 3.86 15.29 5.75
N LEU A 59 4.33 15.88 4.66
CA LEU A 59 3.84 17.17 4.18
C LEU A 59 2.67 16.99 3.21
N ALA A 60 1.83 18.02 3.09
CA ALA A 60 0.72 18.03 2.14
C ALA A 60 1.18 17.82 0.69
N THR A 61 2.34 18.36 0.31
CA THR A 61 2.93 18.19 -1.03
C THR A 61 3.34 16.73 -1.28
N GLN A 62 3.89 16.05 -0.27
CA GLN A 62 4.26 14.64 -0.35
C GLN A 62 3.03 13.74 -0.45
N ILE A 63 1.96 14.03 0.31
CA ILE A 63 0.67 13.32 0.22
C ILE A 63 0.03 13.53 -1.16
N LEU A 64 0.10 14.75 -1.71
CA LEU A 64 -0.39 15.04 -3.07
C LEU A 64 0.39 14.22 -4.10
N TRP A 65 1.71 14.15 -3.98
CA TRP A 65 2.55 13.33 -4.87
C TRP A 65 2.13 11.88 -4.86
N ILE A 66 1.94 11.31 -3.65
CA ILE A 66 1.49 9.94 -3.48
C ILE A 66 0.16 9.71 -4.20
N ASN A 67 -0.87 10.47 -3.83
CA ASN A 67 -2.23 10.22 -4.31
C ASN A 67 -2.39 10.50 -5.82
N LEU A 68 -1.76 11.57 -6.31
CA LEU A 68 -1.96 12.03 -7.69
C LEU A 68 -1.06 11.31 -8.69
N LEU A 69 0.19 11.03 -8.33
CA LEU A 69 1.15 10.47 -9.29
C LEU A 69 1.29 8.96 -9.09
N THR A 70 1.70 8.52 -7.90
CA THR A 70 2.07 7.11 -7.70
C THR A 70 0.84 6.22 -7.62
N ASP A 71 -0.16 6.59 -6.82
CA ASP A 71 -1.38 5.81 -6.63
C ASP A 71 -2.23 5.77 -7.89
N SER A 72 -2.35 6.90 -8.60
CA SER A 72 -3.09 6.95 -9.86
C SER A 72 -2.47 6.04 -10.92
N ALA A 73 -1.14 6.03 -11.06
CA ALA A 73 -0.45 5.15 -12.01
C ALA A 73 -0.67 3.65 -11.68
N LEU A 74 -0.53 3.26 -10.41
CA LEU A 74 -0.72 1.89 -9.97
C LEU A 74 -2.18 1.44 -10.05
N ALA A 75 -3.12 2.30 -9.67
CA ALA A 75 -4.56 2.05 -9.77
C ALA A 75 -5.00 1.87 -11.24
N MET A 76 -4.52 2.72 -12.16
CA MET A 76 -4.80 2.55 -13.58
C MET A 76 -4.30 1.21 -14.11
N ALA A 77 -3.10 0.79 -13.70
CA ALA A 77 -2.56 -0.51 -14.11
C ALA A 77 -3.33 -1.70 -13.52
N LEU A 78 -3.88 -1.56 -12.30
CA LEU A 78 -4.75 -2.56 -11.69
C LEU A 78 -6.13 -2.64 -12.34
N GLY A 79 -6.63 -1.53 -12.87
CA GLY A 79 -7.94 -1.45 -13.55
C GLY A 79 -8.02 -2.23 -14.86
N VAL A 80 -6.89 -2.72 -15.37
CA VAL A 80 -6.78 -3.54 -16.59
C VAL A 80 -5.98 -4.83 -16.32
N ASP A 81 -5.87 -5.22 -15.05
CA ASP A 81 -5.13 -6.40 -14.63
C ASP A 81 -5.89 -7.68 -15.00
N PRO A 82 -5.30 -8.62 -15.75
CA PRO A 82 -5.96 -9.88 -16.08
C PRO A 82 -6.45 -10.60 -14.82
N ALA A 83 -7.64 -11.18 -14.87
CA ALA A 83 -8.18 -11.91 -13.74
C ALA A 83 -7.28 -13.11 -13.39
N VAL A 84 -6.83 -13.16 -12.13
CA VAL A 84 -5.97 -14.24 -11.63
C VAL A 84 -6.75 -15.57 -11.48
N ASP A 85 -8.07 -15.52 -11.54
CA ASP A 85 -8.97 -16.66 -11.39
C ASP A 85 -10.04 -16.62 -12.49
N GLU A 86 -10.62 -17.76 -12.86
CA GLU A 86 -11.66 -17.81 -13.89
C GLU A 86 -12.95 -17.16 -13.38
N VAL A 87 -13.21 -15.91 -13.79
CA VAL A 87 -14.34 -15.11 -13.30
C VAL A 87 -15.68 -15.79 -13.57
N MET A 88 -15.80 -16.47 -14.71
CA MET A 88 -17.03 -17.17 -15.11
C MET A 88 -17.36 -18.40 -14.24
N SER A 89 -16.39 -18.96 -13.52
CA SER A 89 -16.59 -20.13 -12.66
C SER A 89 -17.33 -19.80 -11.35
N ARG A 90 -17.34 -18.53 -10.94
CA ARG A 90 -18.03 -18.07 -9.73
C ARG A 90 -19.54 -17.92 -10.00
N PRO A 91 -20.42 -18.13 -9.02
CA PRO A 91 -21.85 -17.84 -9.18
C PRO A 91 -22.08 -16.34 -9.46
N PRO A 92 -23.19 -15.97 -10.14
CA PRO A 92 -23.61 -14.57 -10.26
C PRO A 92 -23.76 -13.94 -8.88
N ARG A 93 -23.37 -12.67 -8.73
CA ARG A 93 -23.57 -11.93 -7.49
C ARG A 93 -25.05 -11.66 -7.23
N GLY A 94 -25.41 -11.65 -5.95
CA GLY A 94 -26.70 -11.15 -5.49
C GLY A 94 -26.78 -9.63 -5.60
N VAL A 95 -28.00 -9.11 -5.69
CA VAL A 95 -28.26 -7.65 -5.76
C VAL A 95 -27.80 -6.95 -4.48
N ASP A 96 -27.86 -7.64 -3.34
CA ASP A 96 -27.49 -7.13 -2.01
C ASP A 96 -26.02 -7.35 -1.65
N ASP A 97 -25.24 -8.00 -2.51
CA ASP A 97 -23.82 -8.19 -2.25
C ASP A 97 -23.14 -6.80 -2.23
N ARG A 98 -22.20 -6.61 -1.30
CA ARG A 98 -21.45 -5.34 -1.17
C ARG A 98 -20.24 -5.31 -2.08
N VAL A 99 -19.90 -4.15 -2.66
CA VAL A 99 -18.67 -4.01 -3.46
C VAL A 99 -17.43 -4.20 -2.58
N ILE A 100 -17.49 -3.62 -1.38
CA ILE A 100 -16.52 -3.78 -0.30
C ILE A 100 -17.12 -4.75 0.72
N ASP A 101 -16.66 -5.98 0.71
CA ASP A 101 -17.09 -7.03 1.61
C ASP A 101 -16.25 -7.04 2.91
N PRO A 102 -16.72 -7.67 4.00
CA PRO A 102 -15.99 -7.69 5.27
C PRO A 102 -14.55 -8.24 5.18
N PRO A 103 -14.26 -9.32 4.42
CA PRO A 103 -12.88 -9.76 4.18
C PRO A 103 -11.98 -8.68 3.58
N MET A 104 -12.50 -7.89 2.63
CA MET A 104 -11.79 -6.77 2.02
C MET A 104 -11.57 -5.63 3.02
N MET A 105 -12.55 -5.31 3.88
CA MET A 105 -12.38 -4.32 4.96
C MET A 105 -11.25 -4.71 5.91
N VAL A 106 -11.16 -5.99 6.28
CA VAL A 106 -10.05 -6.51 7.10
C VAL A 106 -8.71 -6.34 6.38
N THR A 107 -8.65 -6.61 5.08
CA THR A 107 -7.43 -6.36 4.27
C THR A 107 -7.03 -4.89 4.31
N ILE A 108 -7.99 -3.99 4.06
CA ILE A 108 -7.77 -2.53 4.03
C ILE A 108 -7.24 -2.05 5.39
N ALA A 109 -7.89 -2.44 6.48
CA ALA A 109 -7.48 -2.04 7.82
C ALA A 109 -6.10 -2.60 8.21
N LEU A 110 -5.83 -3.89 7.91
CA LEU A 110 -4.55 -4.52 8.21
C LEU A 110 -3.40 -3.86 7.43
N ILE A 111 -3.54 -3.71 6.11
CA ILE A 111 -2.50 -3.12 5.28
C ILE A 111 -2.29 -1.66 5.64
N GLY A 112 -3.36 -0.89 5.89
CA GLY A 112 -3.25 0.48 6.36
C GLY A 112 -2.49 0.58 7.69
N LEU A 113 -2.85 -0.26 8.67
CA LEU A 113 -2.18 -0.27 9.98
C LEU A 113 -0.70 -0.65 9.88
N VAL A 114 -0.37 -1.69 9.10
CA VAL A 114 1.03 -2.11 8.90
C VAL A 114 1.81 -1.04 8.15
N SER A 115 1.22 -0.42 7.13
CA SER A 115 1.85 0.68 6.39
C SER A 115 2.14 1.87 7.30
N ALA A 116 1.19 2.21 8.18
CA ALA A 116 1.38 3.26 9.18
C ALA A 116 2.48 2.93 10.18
N PHE A 117 2.49 1.70 10.68
CA PHE A 117 3.51 1.23 11.60
C PHE A 117 4.91 1.30 10.98
N VAL A 118 5.12 0.77 9.77
CA VAL A 118 6.46 0.77 9.15
C VAL A 118 6.92 2.16 8.74
N ALA A 119 5.98 3.02 8.33
CA ALA A 119 6.28 4.42 8.02
C ALA A 119 6.71 5.18 9.29
N LEU A 120 5.96 5.07 10.38
CA LEU A 120 6.33 5.71 11.64
C LEU A 120 7.61 5.12 12.24
N LEU A 121 7.88 3.83 12.01
CA LEU A 121 9.17 3.23 12.36
C LEU A 121 10.31 3.84 11.52
N ALA A 122 10.11 4.06 10.22
CA ALA A 122 11.10 4.74 9.39
C ALA A 122 11.40 6.17 9.88
N PHE A 123 10.37 6.85 10.41
CA PHE A 123 10.51 8.16 11.02
C PHE A 123 11.32 8.10 12.34
N ASP A 124 10.93 7.20 13.24
CA ASP A 124 11.55 7.01 14.56
C ASP A 124 13.05 6.69 14.45
N LEU A 125 13.44 5.87 13.47
CA LEU A 125 14.85 5.49 13.23
C LEU A 125 15.78 6.66 12.92
N GLU A 126 15.25 7.79 12.44
CA GLU A 126 16.04 8.98 12.13
C GLU A 126 15.96 10.03 13.24
N MET A 127 14.90 10.06 14.05
CA MET A 127 14.69 11.12 15.03
C MET A 127 15.56 10.96 16.29
N PRO A 128 16.23 12.04 16.75
CA PRO A 128 16.86 12.05 18.06
C PRO A 128 15.79 12.07 19.16
N GLY A 129 15.91 11.17 20.14
CA GLY A 129 14.93 11.06 21.24
C GLY A 129 13.68 10.22 20.90
N GLY A 130 13.67 9.54 19.74
CA GLY A 130 12.70 8.50 19.44
C GLY A 130 12.84 7.25 20.34
N VAL A 131 11.98 6.27 20.12
CA VAL A 131 12.06 4.96 20.80
C VAL A 131 13.38 4.27 20.45
N ILE A 132 13.84 4.44 19.21
CA ILE A 132 15.15 4.04 18.74
C ILE A 132 15.97 5.32 18.49
N GLU A 133 17.11 5.47 19.17
CA GLU A 133 17.95 6.67 19.02
C GLU A 133 18.52 6.80 17.59
N GLY A 134 17.94 7.72 16.81
CA GLY A 134 18.45 8.17 15.52
C GLY A 134 19.40 9.36 15.65
N ASN A 135 20.21 9.58 14.61
CA ASN A 135 21.11 10.74 14.50
C ASN A 135 20.78 11.64 13.29
N GLY A 136 19.56 11.50 12.76
CA GLY A 136 19.08 12.24 11.59
C GLY A 136 18.41 13.56 11.95
N ASP A 137 17.76 14.16 10.96
CA ASP A 137 16.93 15.34 11.09
C ASP A 137 15.49 15.06 10.63
N ILE A 138 14.59 16.00 10.92
CA ILE A 138 13.18 15.88 10.58
C ILE A 138 12.92 15.74 9.07
N VAL A 139 13.73 16.41 8.24
CA VAL A 139 13.54 16.39 6.78
C VAL A 139 13.94 15.04 6.21
N THR A 140 15.03 14.45 6.73
CA THR A 140 15.42 13.07 6.44
C THR A 140 14.33 12.10 6.88
N ALA A 141 13.84 12.23 8.12
CA ALA A 141 12.79 11.35 8.66
C ALA A 141 11.52 11.40 7.78
N ARG A 142 11.06 12.59 7.38
CA ARG A 142 9.95 12.77 6.42
C ARG A 142 10.25 12.12 5.07
N THR A 143 11.46 12.29 4.55
CA THR A 143 11.86 11.68 3.27
C THR A 143 11.85 10.15 3.35
N MET A 144 12.27 9.58 4.49
CA MET A 144 12.22 8.16 4.78
C MET A 144 10.78 7.63 4.88
N VAL A 145 9.89 8.35 5.56
CA VAL A 145 8.44 8.03 5.60
C VAL A 145 7.85 8.02 4.20
N PHE A 146 8.04 9.11 3.47
CA PHE A 146 7.54 9.31 2.13
C PHE A 146 8.00 8.19 1.19
N THR A 147 9.30 7.88 1.20
CA THR A 147 9.89 6.82 0.37
C THR A 147 9.40 5.43 0.79
N THR A 148 9.29 5.16 2.09
CA THR A 148 8.78 3.87 2.59
C THR A 148 7.34 3.63 2.16
N LEU A 149 6.48 4.66 2.21
CA LEU A 149 5.08 4.53 1.78
C LEU A 149 4.95 4.28 0.28
N VAL A 150 5.67 5.04 -0.56
CA VAL A 150 5.63 4.86 -2.02
C VAL A 150 6.10 3.46 -2.42
N ILE A 151 7.16 2.93 -1.79
CA ILE A 151 7.62 1.56 -2.06
C ILE A 151 6.63 0.53 -1.49
N SER A 152 6.04 0.79 -0.32
CA SER A 152 5.01 -0.08 0.27
C SER A 152 3.78 -0.19 -0.61
N GLN A 153 3.39 0.90 -1.29
CA GLN A 153 2.29 0.93 -2.26
C GLN A 153 2.56 0.03 -3.45
N VAL A 154 3.79 -0.07 -3.95
CA VAL A 154 4.15 -1.05 -4.99
C VAL A 154 3.83 -2.47 -4.50
N GLY A 155 4.26 -2.82 -3.28
CA GLY A 155 3.93 -4.12 -2.66
C GLY A 155 2.43 -4.32 -2.48
N ASN A 156 1.71 -3.29 -2.01
CA ASN A 156 0.27 -3.31 -1.86
C ASN A 156 -0.48 -3.48 -3.19
N ALA A 157 0.01 -2.89 -4.29
CA ALA A 157 -0.57 -3.04 -5.62
C ALA A 157 -0.54 -4.51 -6.06
N PHE A 158 0.60 -5.18 -5.92
CA PHE A 158 0.68 -6.62 -6.18
C PHE A 158 -0.20 -7.44 -5.26
N ASN A 159 -0.28 -7.08 -3.97
CA ASN A 159 -1.18 -7.73 -3.02
C ASN A 159 -2.65 -7.55 -3.41
N SER A 160 -3.02 -6.41 -3.97
CA SER A 160 -4.39 -6.04 -4.28
C SER A 160 -4.95 -6.71 -5.54
N ARG A 161 -4.10 -7.34 -6.38
CA ARG A 161 -4.50 -8.11 -7.57
C ARG A 161 -5.47 -9.25 -7.25
N SER A 162 -5.42 -9.80 -6.05
CA SER A 162 -6.38 -10.81 -5.59
C SER A 162 -6.50 -10.80 -4.06
N ASP A 163 -7.70 -11.06 -3.55
CA ASP A 163 -7.95 -11.11 -2.11
C ASP A 163 -7.42 -12.40 -1.44
N LEU A 164 -7.21 -13.46 -2.23
CA LEU A 164 -6.82 -14.80 -1.77
C LEU A 164 -5.59 -15.36 -2.49
N VAL A 165 -5.39 -15.02 -3.76
CA VAL A 165 -4.26 -15.52 -4.54
C VAL A 165 -3.01 -14.69 -4.24
N SER A 166 -1.90 -15.40 -4.08
CA SER A 166 -0.60 -14.82 -3.79
C SER A 166 -0.17 -13.85 -4.90
N ALA A 167 0.42 -12.73 -4.50
CA ALA A 167 1.01 -11.71 -5.36
C ALA A 167 2.06 -12.29 -6.34
N PHE A 168 2.72 -13.37 -5.94
CA PHE A 168 3.76 -14.05 -6.72
C PHE A 168 3.21 -14.98 -7.79
N VAL A 169 1.89 -15.15 -7.90
CA VAL A 169 1.27 -15.91 -8.99
C VAL A 169 1.13 -15.01 -10.21
N ARG A 170 1.72 -15.45 -11.33
CA ARG A 170 1.72 -14.75 -12.61
C ARG A 170 2.05 -13.24 -12.47
N PRO A 171 3.17 -12.89 -11.81
CA PRO A 171 3.47 -11.51 -11.47
C PRO A 171 3.77 -10.66 -12.70
N PHE A 172 4.26 -11.27 -13.79
CA PHE A 172 4.63 -10.60 -15.04
C PHE A 172 3.53 -10.59 -16.10
N GLU A 173 2.33 -11.10 -15.79
CA GLU A 173 1.23 -11.15 -16.75
C GLU A 173 0.67 -9.75 -17.03
N ASN A 174 0.61 -8.90 -16.01
CA ASN A 174 0.26 -7.49 -16.16
C ASN A 174 1.50 -6.64 -16.42
N ARG A 175 1.82 -6.44 -17.71
CA ARG A 175 2.94 -5.60 -18.14
C ARG A 175 2.75 -4.13 -17.77
N LEU A 176 1.50 -3.64 -17.77
CA LEU A 176 1.19 -2.25 -17.40
C LEU A 176 1.48 -1.98 -15.93
N LEU A 177 1.25 -2.96 -15.05
CA LEU A 177 1.62 -2.83 -13.64
C LEU A 177 3.12 -2.68 -13.46
N TRP A 178 3.94 -3.44 -14.19
CA TRP A 178 5.40 -3.26 -14.14
C TRP A 178 5.86 -1.92 -14.71
N VAL A 179 5.21 -1.42 -15.76
CA VAL A 179 5.48 -0.07 -16.27
C VAL A 179 5.12 0.97 -15.22
N ALA A 180 3.96 0.87 -14.56
CA ALA A 180 3.57 1.75 -13.47
C ALA A 180 4.56 1.69 -12.30
N VAL A 181 5.01 0.50 -11.90
CA VAL A 181 6.04 0.32 -10.86
C VAL A 181 7.35 0.99 -11.27
N ALA A 182 7.82 0.77 -12.50
CA ALA A 182 9.06 1.37 -12.99
C ALA A 182 8.97 2.90 -13.01
N VAL A 183 7.84 3.46 -13.46
CA VAL A 183 7.57 4.90 -13.46
C VAL A 183 7.53 5.43 -12.03
N THR A 184 6.80 4.77 -11.11
CA THR A 184 6.73 5.14 -9.70
C THR A 184 8.10 5.17 -9.04
N VAL A 185 8.92 4.13 -9.24
CA VAL A 185 10.28 4.07 -8.67
C VAL A 185 11.18 5.14 -9.29
N ALA A 186 11.12 5.34 -10.60
CA ALA A 186 11.92 6.37 -11.27
C ALA A 186 11.56 7.78 -10.80
N LEU A 187 10.25 8.07 -10.69
CA LEU A 187 9.74 9.32 -10.14
C LEU A 187 10.12 9.50 -8.67
N GLN A 188 10.09 8.43 -7.87
CA GLN A 188 10.51 8.48 -6.47
C GLN A 188 12.01 8.79 -6.33
N VAL A 189 12.85 8.17 -7.15
CA VAL A 189 14.29 8.50 -7.18
C VAL A 189 14.50 9.95 -7.63
N ALA A 190 13.76 10.41 -8.64
CA ALA A 190 13.86 11.78 -9.13
C ALA A 190 13.48 12.81 -8.06
N VAL A 191 12.35 12.63 -7.36
CA VAL A 191 11.88 13.58 -6.34
C VAL A 191 12.77 13.62 -5.09
N VAL A 192 13.54 12.56 -4.84
CA VAL A 192 14.48 12.47 -3.71
C VAL A 192 15.87 12.99 -4.06
N HIS A 193 16.32 12.90 -5.31
CA HIS A 193 17.71 13.22 -5.70
C HIS A 193 17.87 14.45 -6.60
N LEU A 194 16.80 14.98 -7.20
CA LEU A 194 16.88 16.19 -8.02
C LEU A 194 16.71 17.44 -7.15
N PRO A 195 17.69 18.37 -7.12
CA PRO A 195 17.66 19.53 -6.22
C PRO A 195 16.39 20.39 -6.34
N PHE A 196 15.92 20.65 -7.56
CA PHE A 196 14.73 21.47 -7.78
C PHE A 196 13.43 20.79 -7.29
N LEU A 197 13.42 19.45 -7.19
CA LEU A 197 12.30 18.71 -6.61
C LEU A 197 12.43 18.63 -5.09
N ASN A 198 13.66 18.53 -4.57
CA ASN A 198 13.92 18.60 -3.13
C ASN A 198 13.34 19.88 -2.52
N ASP A 199 13.55 21.02 -3.16
CA ASP A 199 13.00 22.31 -2.71
C ASP A 199 11.45 22.33 -2.72
N ALA A 200 10.82 21.65 -3.68
CA ALA A 200 9.37 21.64 -3.85
C ALA A 200 8.64 20.67 -2.89
N PHE A 201 9.29 19.55 -2.56
CA PHE A 201 8.71 18.47 -1.75
C PHE A 201 9.32 18.35 -0.35
N ASP A 202 10.27 19.23 -0.01
CA ASP A 202 11.03 19.23 1.25
C ASP A 202 11.61 17.84 1.54
N THR A 203 12.39 17.35 0.58
CA THR A 203 13.06 16.05 0.63
C THR A 203 14.58 16.22 0.60
N VAL A 204 15.30 15.24 1.12
CA VAL A 204 16.77 15.20 1.07
C VAL A 204 17.27 13.93 0.37
N PRO A 205 18.39 13.99 -0.36
CA PRO A 205 19.00 12.80 -0.96
C PRO A 205 19.29 11.74 0.10
N LEU A 206 18.72 10.55 -0.09
CA LEU A 206 18.97 9.40 0.77
C LEU A 206 20.19 8.61 0.27
N ASP A 207 21.03 8.18 1.19
CA ASP A 207 22.14 7.27 0.90
C ASP A 207 21.63 5.83 0.68
N ALA A 208 22.53 4.93 0.25
CA ALA A 208 22.17 3.55 -0.04
C ALA A 208 21.65 2.79 1.20
N GLY A 209 22.15 3.12 2.40
CA GLY A 209 21.69 2.50 3.65
C GLY A 209 20.23 2.83 3.95
N ARG A 210 19.88 4.12 3.89
CA ARG A 210 18.51 4.60 4.07
C ARG A 210 17.54 4.04 3.03
N TRP A 211 17.94 3.98 1.76
CA TRP A 211 17.15 3.30 0.72
C TRP A 211 16.91 1.82 1.04
N ALA A 212 17.94 1.10 1.52
CA ALA A 212 17.81 -0.30 1.89
C ALA A 212 16.84 -0.49 3.07
N ILE A 213 16.86 0.42 4.05
CA ILE A 213 15.90 0.44 5.17
C ILE A 213 14.48 0.65 4.66
N CYS A 214 14.23 1.68 3.82
CA CYS A 214 12.91 1.91 3.21
C CYS A 214 12.39 0.69 2.46
N CYS A 215 13.24 0.07 1.64
CA CYS A 215 12.89 -1.16 0.93
C CYS A 215 12.57 -2.31 1.89
N GLY A 216 13.39 -2.52 2.93
CA GLY A 216 13.17 -3.55 3.93
C GLY A 216 11.85 -3.38 4.69
N LEU A 217 11.54 -2.15 5.10
CA LEU A 217 10.28 -1.79 5.74
C LEU A 217 9.07 -1.98 4.80
N ALA A 218 9.21 -1.59 3.54
CA ALA A 218 8.15 -1.79 2.54
C ALA A 218 7.85 -3.27 2.27
N LEU A 219 8.87 -4.14 2.33
CA LEU A 219 8.68 -5.59 2.20
C LEU A 219 7.82 -6.17 3.33
N VAL A 220 7.79 -5.55 4.51
CA VAL A 220 6.91 -5.98 5.61
C VAL A 220 5.43 -5.82 5.21
N VAL A 221 5.07 -4.75 4.49
CA VAL A 221 3.70 -4.55 3.98
C VAL A 221 3.32 -5.63 2.97
N LEU A 222 4.23 -5.94 2.06
CA LEU A 222 4.04 -7.05 1.10
C LEU A 222 3.85 -8.38 1.85
N ALA A 223 4.73 -8.69 2.79
CA ALA A 223 4.70 -9.90 3.59
C ALA A 223 3.43 -10.03 4.45
N ALA A 224 2.96 -8.93 5.05
CA ALA A 224 1.73 -8.91 5.83
C ALA A 224 0.50 -9.26 4.98
N GLY A 225 0.41 -8.72 3.75
CA GLY A 225 -0.68 -9.07 2.83
C GLY A 225 -0.64 -10.54 2.41
N GLU A 226 0.55 -11.08 2.14
CA GLU A 226 0.71 -12.50 1.81
C GLU A 226 0.40 -13.42 3.00
N ALA A 227 0.83 -13.05 4.20
CA ALA A 227 0.50 -13.77 5.44
C ALA A 227 -1.02 -13.83 5.64
N ARG A 228 -1.72 -12.71 5.46
CA ARG A 228 -3.19 -12.66 5.53
C ARG A 228 -3.85 -13.62 4.54
N LYS A 229 -3.38 -13.65 3.29
CA LYS A 229 -3.90 -14.57 2.26
C LYS A 229 -3.65 -16.03 2.60
N VAL A 230 -2.50 -16.36 3.19
CA VAL A 230 -2.21 -17.72 3.68
C VAL A 230 -3.20 -18.11 4.78
N VAL A 231 -3.44 -17.24 5.76
CA VAL A 231 -4.39 -17.48 6.86
C VAL A 231 -5.82 -17.64 6.32
N ALA A 232 -6.27 -16.79 5.40
CA ALA A 232 -7.60 -16.87 4.79
C ALA A 232 -7.81 -18.16 3.97
N ARG A 233 -6.77 -18.65 3.28
CA ARG A 233 -6.81 -19.95 2.59
C ARG A 233 -6.83 -21.13 3.56
N ALA A 234 -6.15 -21.02 4.71
CA ALA A 234 -6.14 -22.06 5.72
C ALA A 234 -7.47 -22.16 6.49
N SER A 235 -8.16 -21.04 6.73
CA SER A 235 -9.47 -21.03 7.39
C SER A 235 -10.58 -21.58 6.49
N SER A 236 -10.62 -21.17 5.22
CA SER A 236 -11.59 -21.67 4.24
C SER A 236 -11.51 -23.18 4.01
N ARG A 237 -10.30 -23.75 3.95
CA ARG A 237 -10.10 -25.21 3.87
C ARG A 237 -10.60 -25.94 5.11
N ARG A 238 -10.52 -25.31 6.29
CA ARG A 238 -10.92 -25.91 7.57
C ARG A 238 -12.45 -25.94 7.72
N SER A 239 -13.13 -24.86 7.33
CA SER A 239 -14.59 -24.82 7.28
C SER A 239 -15.19 -25.80 6.28
N ALA A 240 -14.49 -26.08 5.17
CA ALA A 240 -14.90 -27.12 4.22
C ALA A 240 -14.66 -28.55 4.73
N ALA A 241 -13.78 -28.74 5.72
CA ALA A 241 -13.40 -30.05 6.26
C ALA A 241 -14.20 -30.47 7.51
N THR A 242 -14.96 -29.57 8.13
CA THR A 242 -15.92 -29.90 9.19
C THR A 242 -17.26 -30.32 8.57
N PRO A 243 -17.63 -31.61 8.56
CA PRO A 243 -18.95 -32.03 8.09
C PRO A 243 -19.98 -31.44 9.05
N ASN A 244 -21.05 -30.87 8.50
CA ASN A 244 -22.19 -30.39 9.28
C ASN A 244 -22.74 -31.58 10.10
N PRO A 245 -22.80 -31.51 11.44
CA PRO A 245 -23.51 -32.53 12.20
C PRO A 245 -25.01 -32.28 11.97
N GLY A 246 -25.55 -32.98 10.97
CA GLY A 246 -27.00 -33.11 10.79
C GLY A 246 -27.62 -33.95 11.88
#